data_AF-A0A3D6BRG0-F1
#
_entry.id   AF-A0A3D6BRG0-F1
#
_cell.length_a   1.000
_cell.length_b   1.000
_cell.length_c   1.000
_cell.angle_alpha   90.00
_cell.angle_beta   90.00
_cell.angle_gamma   90.00
#
_symmetry.space_group_name_H-M   'P 1'
#
loop_
_entity.id
_entity.type
_entity.pdbx_description
1 polymer ?
#
loop_
_entity_poly.entity_id
_entity_poly.type
_entity_poly.pdbx_seq_one_letter_code
_entity_poly.pdbx_strand_id
1 'polypeptide(L)' 'GYYHKTTMPFIVYDKTKQGYAGSTRFGQIDWKNKVLHIGWTWIGKEFQGSGLNKHMKFLMLQYAFEVL' A
#
# COMPACT_ATOMS: atom_id res chain seq x y z
N GLY A 1 4.28 8.82 -12.41
CA GLY A 1 4.18 7.82 -11.33
C GLY A 1 4.02 6.43 -11.91
N TYR A 2 2.78 5.94 -12.01
CA TYR A 2 2.50 4.58 -12.49
C TYR A 2 3.04 4.29 -13.90
N TYR A 3 2.73 5.12 -14.90
CA TYR A 3 3.24 4.96 -16.27
C TYR A 3 4.77 5.05 -16.39
N HIS A 4 5.44 5.67 -15.42
CA HIS A 4 6.91 5.75 -15.35
C HIS A 4 7.51 4.72 -14.39
N LYS A 5 6.71 3.76 -13.90
CA LYS A 5 7.08 2.73 -12.92
C LYS A 5 7.67 3.26 -11.61
N THR A 6 7.45 4.53 -11.27
CA THR A 6 7.89 5.13 -10.00
C THR A 6 6.83 5.06 -8.89
N THR A 7 5.69 4.41 -9.16
CA THR A 7 4.58 4.29 -8.21
C THR A 7 3.76 3.03 -8.52
N MET A 8 3.32 2.34 -7.47
CA MET A 8 2.41 1.20 -7.56
C MET A 8 1.25 1.41 -6.55
N PRO A 9 0.06 1.85 -7.03
CA PRO A 9 -1.09 2.10 -6.17
C PRO A 9 -1.86 0.81 -5.86
N PHE A 10 -2.44 0.76 -4.67
CA PHE A 10 -3.31 -0.33 -4.20
C PHE A 10 -4.61 0.24 -3.66
N ILE A 11 -5.72 -0.40 -4.04
CA ILE A 11 -7.02 -0.20 -3.40
C ILE A 11 -7.15 -1.19 -2.23
N VAL A 12 -7.68 -0.72 -1.11
CA VAL A 12 -7.91 -1.54 0.08
C VAL A 12 -9.37 -1.94 0.09
N TYR A 13 -9.66 -3.23 -0.10
CA TYR A 13 -10.99 -3.79 0.06
C TYR A 13 -11.05 -4.60 1.36
N ASP A 14 -11.90 -4.18 2.29
CA ASP A 14 -12.17 -4.90 3.53
C ASP A 14 -13.20 -6.00 3.24
N LYS A 15 -12.75 -7.26 3.33
CA LYS A 15 -13.59 -8.43 3.07
C LYS A 15 -14.62 -8.69 4.18
N THR A 16 -14.35 -8.25 5.41
CA THR A 16 -15.27 -8.42 6.54
C THR A 16 -16.43 -7.44 6.44
N LYS A 17 -16.14 -6.19 6.08
CA LYS A 17 -17.16 -5.14 5.86
C LYS A 17 -17.71 -5.10 4.44
N GLN A 18 -17.15 -5.92 3.54
CA GLN A 18 -17.48 -5.99 2.12
C GLN A 18 -17.46 -4.62 1.42
N GLY A 19 -16.46 -3.80 1.74
CA GLY A 19 -16.39 -2.41 1.29
C GLY A 19 -14.98 -1.91 1.00
N TYR A 20 -14.88 -0.90 0.15
CA TYR A 20 -13.61 -0.23 -0.10
C TYR A 20 -13.23 0.67 1.08
N ALA A 21 -12.14 0.32 1.74
CA ALA A 21 -11.67 0.96 2.95
C ALA A 21 -10.71 2.13 2.70
N GLY A 22 -10.11 2.21 1.52
CA GLY A 22 -9.21 3.29 1.15
C GLY A 22 -8.12 2.86 0.17
N SER A 23 -6.94 3.46 0.29
CA SER A 23 -5.82 3.19 -0.62
C SER A 23 -4.46 3.40 0.05
N THR A 24 -3.43 2.80 -0.54
CA THR A 24 -2.02 2.96 -0.17
C THR A 24 -1.18 2.79 -1.43
N ARG A 25 0.11 3.13 -1.40
CA ARG A 25 1.00 2.90 -2.55
C ARG A 25 2.45 2.67 -2.15
N PHE A 26 3.17 1.95 -3.00
CA PHE A 26 4.59 2.21 -3.16
C PHE A 26 4.75 3.47 -4.01
N GLY A 27 5.59 4.39 -3.57
CA GLY A 27 5.88 5.63 -4.31
C GLY A 27 7.38 5.91 -4.29
N GLN A 28 7.79 6.85 -5.13
CA GLN A 28 9.20 7.24 -5.28
C GLN A 28 10.12 6.01 -5.48
N ILE A 29 9.67 5.05 -6.31
CA ILE A 29 10.46 3.85 -6.56
C ILE A 29 11.67 4.25 -7.42
N ASP A 30 12.85 4.01 -6.87
CA ASP A 30 14.11 4.08 -7.59
C ASP A 30 14.63 2.65 -7.80
N TRP A 31 14.47 2.17 -9.04
CA TRP A 31 14.87 0.82 -9.44
C TRP A 31 16.38 0.62 -9.45
N LYS A 32 17.18 1.68 -9.61
CA LYS A 32 18.64 1.58 -9.61
C LYS A 32 19.16 1.41 -8.19
N ASN A 33 18.67 2.24 -7.28
CA ASN A 33 19.11 2.26 -5.89
C ASN A 33 18.35 1.27 -5.00
N LYS A 34 17.34 0.59 -5.54
CA LYS A 34 16.47 -0.38 -4.84
C LYS A 34 15.83 0.21 -3.58
N VAL A 35 15.36 1.46 -3.70
CA VAL A 35 14.64 2.15 -2.63
C VAL A 35 13.26 2.52 -3.11
N LEU A 36 12.30 2.48 -2.18
CA LEU A 36 10.95 2.95 -2.40
C LEU A 36 10.34 3.43 -1.09
N HIS A 37 9.27 4.21 -1.18
CA HIS A 37 8.52 4.68 -0.03
C HIS A 37 7.22 3.89 0.10
N ILE A 38 6.85 3.52 1.32
CA ILE A 38 5.58 2.87 1.64
C ILE A 38 4.66 3.90 2.31
N GLY A 39 3.60 4.34 1.65
CA GLY A 39 2.84 5.47 2.18
C GLY A 39 1.64 5.91 1.36
N TRP A 40 1.35 7.22 1.46
CA TRP A 40 0.16 7.86 0.90
C TRP A 40 -1.10 7.08 1.21
N THR A 41 -1.14 6.62 2.46
CA THR A 41 -2.20 5.77 2.96
C THR A 41 -3.34 6.66 3.41
N TRP A 42 -4.50 6.45 2.81
CA TRP A 42 -5.75 7.01 3.26
C TRP A 42 -6.71 5.87 3.59
N ILE A 43 -7.35 5.95 4.76
CA ILE A 43 -8.32 4.97 5.24
C ILE A 43 -9.57 5.75 5.68
N GLY A 44 -10.73 5.34 5.16
CA GLY A 44 -12.04 5.89 5.53
C GLY A 44 -12.27 5.80 7.04
N LYS A 45 -12.96 6.80 7.60
CA LYS A 45 -13.11 6.98 9.05
C LYS A 45 -13.70 5.74 9.73
N GLU A 46 -14.68 5.11 9.10
CA GLU A 46 -15.36 3.89 9.51
C GLU A 46 -14.46 2.64 9.51
N PHE A 47 -13.31 2.70 8.84
CA PHE A 47 -12.31 1.62 8.77
C PHE A 47 -11.07 1.89 9.64
N GLN A 48 -10.95 3.07 10.25
CA GLN A 48 -9.83 3.37 11.16
C GLN A 48 -9.94 2.53 12.44
N GLY A 49 -8.79 2.16 13.01
CA GLY A 49 -8.74 1.27 14.18
C GLY A 49 -9.01 -0.22 13.90
N SER A 50 -9.32 -0.60 12.66
CA SER A 50 -9.59 -1.99 12.26
C SER A 50 -8.36 -2.92 12.20
N GLY A 51 -7.16 -2.36 12.23
CA GLY A 51 -5.92 -3.10 11.98
C GLY A 51 -5.53 -3.24 10.51
N LEU A 52 -6.37 -2.79 9.55
CA LEU A 52 -6.09 -2.88 8.11
C LEU A 52 -4.72 -2.29 7.73
N ASN A 53 -4.36 -1.13 8.29
CA ASN A 53 -3.06 -0.51 8.04
C ASN A 53 -1.88 -1.42 8.44
N LYS A 54 -1.97 -2.08 9.60
CA LYS A 54 -0.92 -2.97 10.07
C LYS A 54 -0.73 -4.13 9.09
N HIS A 55 -1.81 -4.80 8.70
CA HIS A 55 -1.74 -5.94 7.79
C HIS A 55 -1.23 -5.55 6.40
N MET A 56 -1.74 -4.46 5.81
CA MET A 56 -1.27 -4.06 4.49
C MET A 56 0.18 -3.60 4.50
N LYS A 57 0.67 -2.92 5.55
CA LYS A 57 2.08 -2.54 5.65
C LYS A 57 3.00 -3.75 5.78
N PHE A 58 2.58 -4.77 6.53
CA PHE A 58 3.31 -6.04 6.59
C PHE A 58 3.40 -6.69 5.20
N LEU A 59 2.29 -6.83 4.48
CA LEU A 59 2.28 -7.42 3.14
C LEU A 59 3.12 -6.61 2.14
N MET A 60 3.07 -5.27 2.23
CA MET A 60 3.90 -4.39 1.40
C MET A 60 5.38 -4.55 1.71
N LEU A 61 5.77 -4.65 2.98
CA LEU A 61 7.17 -4.90 3.35
C LEU A 61 7.63 -6.27 2.84
N GLN A 62 6.84 -7.32 3.08
CA GLN A 62 7.13 -8.66 2.61
C GLN A 62 7.35 -8.68 1.08
N TYR A 63 6.44 -8.08 0.32
CA TYR A 63 6.58 -7.99 -1.13
C TYR A 63 7.82 -7.20 -1.57
N ALA A 64 8.12 -6.08 -0.89
CA ALA A 64 9.28 -5.25 -1.21
C ALA A 64 10.62 -5.94 -0.94
N PHE A 65 10.70 -6.87 0.02
CA PHE A 65 11.94 -7.57 0.36
C PHE A 65 12.08 -8.96 -0.27
N GLU A 66 10.96 -9.64 -0.53
CA GLU A 66 10.99 -11.04 -0.98
C GLU A 66 10.69 -11.22 -2.48
N VAL A 67 10.11 -10.20 -3.14
CA VAL A 67 9.64 -10.32 -4.54
C VAL A 67 10.22 -9.27 -5.49
N LEU A 68 10.34 -8.00 -5.07
CA LEU A 68 10.88 -6.91 -5.89
C LEU A 68 12.41 -6.92 -5.98
#